data_AF-A0A551YLU5-F1
#
_entry.id   AF-A0A551YLU5-F1
#
_cell.length_a   1.000
_cell.length_b   1.000
_cell.length_c   1.000
_cell.angle_alpha   90.00
_cell.angle_beta   90.00
_cell.angle_gamma   90.00
#
_symmetry.space_group_name_H-M   'P 1'
#
loop_
_entity.id
_entity.type
_entity.pdbx_description
1 polymer ?
#
loop_
_entity_poly.entity_id
_entity_poly.type
_entity_poly.pdbx_seq_one_letter_code
_entity_poly.pdbx_strand_id
1 'polypeptide(L)'
;MRILLDECIPRPLKREFTNYDIHTVVEMGWSGKKNGELLKLMSQNGFTILLTTDQNLRYEQNLQQAGIAVIVLVAPTNKLSDLLPLMPDVRNVLNTIATGEFIEIISTKSP
;
A
#
# COMPACT_ATOMS: atom_id res chain seq x y z
N MET A 1 5.89 8.88 9.10
CA MET A 1 4.85 8.22 8.28
C MET A 1 5.01 6.74 8.45
N ARG A 2 3.93 6.02 8.78
CA ARG A 2 3.98 4.58 9.03
C ARG A 2 3.15 3.86 7.97
N ILE A 3 3.81 2.97 7.22
CA ILE A 3 3.29 2.36 5.99
C ILE A 3 3.06 0.87 6.25
N LEU A 4 1.87 0.40 5.90
CA LEU A 4 1.53 -1.01 5.92
C LEU A 4 1.58 -1.58 4.51
N LEU A 5 2.31 -2.68 4.33
CA LEU A 5 2.31 -3.50 3.13
C LEU A 5 1.32 -4.63 3.27
N ASP A 6 0.41 -4.70 2.32
CA ASP A 6 -0.60 -5.72 2.23
C ASP A 6 0.01 -7.11 1.95
N GLU A 7 -0.76 -8.17 2.21
CA GLU A 7 -0.32 -9.56 2.03
C GLU A 7 -0.07 -9.93 0.57
N CYS A 8 -0.73 -9.22 -0.36
CA CYS A 8 -0.55 -9.38 -1.79
C CYS A 8 0.79 -8.81 -2.31
N ILE A 9 1.50 -8.03 -1.50
CA ILE A 9 2.81 -7.47 -1.83
C ILE A 9 3.92 -8.47 -1.49
N PRO A 10 4.86 -8.76 -2.42
CA PRO A 10 5.99 -9.62 -2.13
C PRO A 10 6.89 -8.99 -1.06
N ARG A 11 7.12 -9.72 0.04
CA ARG A 11 7.93 -9.26 1.20
C ARG A 11 9.29 -8.65 0.82
N PRO A 12 10.04 -9.15 -0.19
CA PRO A 12 11.30 -8.52 -0.60
C PRO A 12 11.17 -7.05 -1.04
N LEU A 13 9.99 -6.61 -1.52
CA LEU A 13 9.75 -5.22 -1.93
C LEU A 13 9.92 -4.24 -0.75
N LYS A 14 9.74 -4.70 0.49
CA LYS A 14 10.00 -3.91 1.70
C LYS A 14 11.42 -3.30 1.72
N ARG A 15 12.40 -3.94 1.06
CA ARG A 15 13.79 -3.46 0.99
C ARG A 15 13.95 -2.14 0.23
N GLU A 16 12.96 -1.77 -0.59
CA GLU A 16 12.96 -0.53 -1.38
C GLU A 16 12.56 0.71 -0.56
N PHE A 17 12.19 0.54 0.72
CA PHE A 17 11.68 1.58 1.60
C PHE A 17 12.63 1.87 2.78
N THR A 18 13.92 2.03 2.52
CA THR A 18 14.97 2.12 3.56
C THR A 18 14.80 3.27 4.57
N ASN A 19 14.00 4.29 4.25
CA ASN A 19 13.82 5.50 5.05
C ASN A 19 12.41 5.65 5.63
N TYR A 20 11.57 4.62 5.54
CA TYR A 20 10.19 4.66 6.03
C TYR A 20 9.97 3.66 7.16
N ASP A 21 9.11 4.01 8.11
CA ASP A 21 8.60 3.06 9.10
C ASP A 21 7.58 2.15 8.40
N ILE A 22 8.04 0.95 8.05
CA ILE A 22 7.34 0.04 7.15
C ILE A 22 7.17 -1.34 7.78
N HIS A 23 5.93 -1.81 7.80
CA HIS A 23 5.57 -3.13 8.29
C HIS A 23 4.69 -3.84 7.26
N THR A 24 4.71 -5.17 7.29
CA THR A 24 3.77 -5.99 6.52
C THR A 24 2.60 -6.43 7.39
N VAL A 25 1.45 -6.69 6.79
CA VAL A 25 0.29 -7.32 7.45
C VAL A 25 0.70 -8.58 8.23
N VAL A 26 1.62 -9.37 7.68
CA VAL A 26 2.14 -10.59 8.33
C VAL A 26 2.94 -10.25 9.59
N GLU A 27 3.86 -9.29 9.53
CA GLU A 27 4.66 -8.88 10.71
C GLU A 27 3.80 -8.34 11.85
N MET A 28 2.67 -7.71 11.51
CA MET A 28 1.70 -7.23 12.48
C MET A 28 0.76 -8.34 13.01
N GLY A 29 0.80 -9.54 12.44
CA GLY A 29 -0.13 -10.63 12.79
C GLY A 29 -1.57 -10.39 12.31
N TRP A 30 -1.74 -9.59 11.25
CA TRP A 30 -3.05 -9.15 10.73
C TRP A 30 -3.47 -9.88 9.45
N SER A 31 -2.84 -11.02 9.13
CA SER A 31 -3.21 -11.81 7.94
C SER A 31 -4.67 -12.26 7.99
N GLY A 32 -5.35 -12.22 6.83
CA GLY A 32 -6.76 -12.61 6.70
C GLY A 32 -7.78 -11.64 7.33
N LYS A 33 -7.36 -10.47 7.80
CA LYS A 33 -8.26 -9.42 8.29
C LYS A 33 -9.02 -8.80 7.12
N LYS A 34 -10.32 -8.60 7.28
CA LYS A 34 -11.15 -7.92 6.27
C LYS A 34 -10.75 -6.44 6.17
N ASN A 35 -10.93 -5.82 5.01
CA ASN A 35 -10.57 -4.41 4.74
C ASN A 35 -11.01 -3.44 5.85
N GLY A 36 -12.28 -3.46 6.25
CA GLY A 36 -12.77 -2.59 7.33
C GLY A 36 -12.11 -2.82 8.69
N GLU A 37 -11.78 -4.08 9.04
CA GLU A 37 -11.05 -4.41 10.27
C GLU A 37 -9.58 -3.99 10.17
N LEU A 38 -8.95 -4.22 9.01
CA LEU A 38 -7.57 -3.82 8.74
C LEU A 38 -7.38 -2.32 8.87
N LEU A 39 -8.29 -1.52 8.29
CA LEU A 39 -8.25 -0.06 8.39
C LEU A 39 -8.38 0.41 9.84
N LYS A 40 -9.25 -0.23 10.62
CA LYS A 40 -9.38 0.09 12.06
C LYS A 40 -8.09 -0.21 12.82
N LEU A 41 -7.47 -1.38 12.56
CA LEU A 41 -6.19 -1.76 13.17
C LEU A 41 -5.07 -0.78 12.77
N MET A 42 -5.05 -0.35 11.51
CA MET A 42 -4.12 0.66 11.01
C MET A 42 -4.25 1.97 11.77
N SER A 43 -5.46 2.54 11.85
CA SER A 43 -5.72 3.78 12.59
C SER A 43 -5.34 3.66 14.07
N GLN A 44 -5.66 2.52 14.71
CA GLN A 44 -5.33 2.28 16.12
C GLN A 44 -3.82 2.16 16.40
N ASN A 45 -3.02 1.80 15.39
CA ASN A 45 -1.57 1.59 15.51
C ASN A 45 -0.75 2.69 14.81
N GLY A 46 -1.40 3.79 14.42
CA GLY A 46 -0.75 4.95 13.82
C GLY A 46 -0.24 4.74 12.39
N PHE A 47 -0.72 3.70 11.69
CA PHE A 47 -0.48 3.57 10.26
C PHE A 47 -1.28 4.62 9.51
N THR A 48 -0.65 5.27 8.53
CA THR A 48 -1.24 6.36 7.75
C THR A 48 -1.38 6.01 6.28
N ILE A 49 -0.66 4.99 5.81
CA ILE A 49 -0.66 4.56 4.41
C ILE A 49 -0.80 3.05 4.30
N LEU A 50 -1.69 2.59 3.42
CA LEU A 50 -1.77 1.21 2.94
C LEU A 50 -1.17 1.13 1.54
N LEU A 51 -0.20 0.23 1.33
CA LEU A 51 0.32 -0.12 0.01
C LEU A 51 -0.16 -1.52 -0.38
N THR A 52 -0.85 -1.63 -1.51
CA THR A 52 -1.45 -2.89 -1.97
C THR A 52 -1.37 -3.03 -3.50
N THR A 53 -1.67 -4.22 -4.01
CA THR A 53 -1.99 -4.47 -5.43
C THR A 53 -3.49 -4.73 -5.65
N ASP A 54 -4.30 -4.75 -4.60
CA ASP A 54 -5.75 -4.98 -4.70
C ASP A 54 -6.47 -3.72 -5.20
N GLN A 55 -6.87 -3.75 -6.46
CA GLN A 55 -7.61 -2.67 -7.12
C GLN A 55 -9.07 -2.58 -6.66
N ASN A 56 -9.62 -3.63 -6.05
CA ASN A 56 -11.01 -3.64 -5.59
C ASN A 56 -11.23 -2.68 -4.40
N LEU A 57 -10.15 -2.33 -3.69
CA LEU A 57 -10.18 -1.39 -2.57
C LEU A 57 -10.81 -0.06 -2.97
N ARG A 58 -10.66 0.42 -4.20
CA ARG A 58 -11.24 1.69 -4.65
C ARG A 58 -12.75 1.83 -4.39
N TYR A 59 -13.46 0.70 -4.36
CA TYR A 59 -14.92 0.64 -4.17
C TYR A 59 -15.35 0.43 -2.72
N GLU A 60 -14.40 0.27 -1.78
CA GLU A 60 -14.66 0.08 -0.36
C GLU A 60 -15.02 1.41 0.32
N GLN A 61 -16.28 1.55 0.74
CA GLN A 61 -16.77 2.75 1.45
C GLN A 61 -16.02 3.04 2.76
N ASN A 62 -15.47 2.00 3.39
CA ASN A 62 -14.72 2.10 4.65
C ASN A 62 -13.42 2.93 4.49
N LEU A 63 -12.84 2.99 3.29
CA LEU A 63 -11.60 3.74 3.04
C LEU A 63 -11.80 5.25 3.14
N GLN A 64 -12.92 5.75 2.60
CA GLN A 64 -13.22 7.18 2.61
C GLN A 64 -13.32 7.76 4.03
N GLN A 65 -13.67 6.92 5.00
CA GLN A 65 -13.88 7.34 6.39
C GLN A 65 -12.66 7.12 7.29
N ALA A 66 -11.73 6.24 6.88
CA ALA A 66 -10.61 5.82 7.73
C ALA A 66 -9.49 6.85 7.85
N GLY A 67 -9.44 7.84 6.95
CA GLY A 67 -8.31 8.79 6.88
C GLY A 67 -6.97 8.11 6.54
N ILE A 68 -7.00 6.88 6.03
CA ILE A 68 -5.81 6.14 5.60
C ILE A 68 -5.62 6.43 4.13
N ALA A 69 -4.43 6.89 3.76
CA ALA A 69 -4.08 7.01 2.34
C ALA A 69 -3.82 5.62 1.75
N VAL A 70 -4.25 5.38 0.52
CA VAL A 70 -4.09 4.10 -0.16
C VAL A 70 -3.31 4.31 -1.44
N ILE A 71 -2.24 3.54 -1.60
CA ILE A 71 -1.47 3.45 -2.83
C ILE A 71 -1.67 2.06 -3.42
N VAL A 72 -2.21 2.00 -4.63
CA VAL A 72 -2.42 0.75 -5.37
C VAL A 72 -1.37 0.65 -6.47
N LEU A 73 -0.56 -0.41 -6.42
CA LEU A 73 0.39 -0.77 -7.46
C LEU A 73 -0.30 -1.58 -8.54
N VAL A 74 -0.37 -1.04 -9.74
CA VAL A 74 -1.00 -1.68 -10.90
C VAL A 74 0.10 -2.17 -11.84
N ALA A 75 0.47 -3.44 -11.69
CA ALA A 75 1.46 -4.12 -12.51
C ALA A 75 0.85 -5.36 -13.19
N PRO A 76 1.47 -5.90 -14.26
CA PRO A 76 1.00 -7.12 -14.91
C PRO A 76 0.88 -8.32 -13.97
N THR A 77 1.76 -8.42 -12.96
CA THR A 77 1.72 -9.44 -11.91
C THR A 77 2.21 -8.88 -10.57
N ASN A 78 1.93 -9.60 -9.48
CA ASN A 78 2.46 -9.27 -8.14
C ASN A 78 3.91 -9.76 -7.94
N LYS A 79 4.60 -10.15 -9.01
CA LYS A 79 6.02 -10.54 -8.92
C LYS A 79 6.85 -9.30 -8.60
N LEU A 80 7.90 -9.52 -7.82
CA LEU A 80 8.86 -8.47 -7.48
C LEU A 80 9.40 -7.75 -8.73
N SER A 81 9.69 -8.49 -9.81
CA SER A 81 10.20 -7.94 -11.08
C SER A 81 9.29 -6.89 -11.71
N ASP A 82 7.98 -7.02 -11.52
CA ASP A 82 6.98 -6.16 -12.17
C ASP A 82 6.61 -4.97 -11.28
N LEU A 83 6.82 -5.09 -9.96
CA LEU A 83 6.59 -4.01 -8.99
C LEU A 83 7.81 -3.11 -8.80
N LEU A 84 9.03 -3.63 -8.96
CA LEU A 84 10.27 -2.85 -8.83
C LEU A 84 10.31 -1.59 -9.73
N PRO A 85 9.87 -1.64 -11.01
CA PRO A 85 9.83 -0.46 -11.86
C PRO A 85 8.93 0.67 -11.35
N LEU A 86 7.96 0.37 -10.49
CA LEU A 86 7.04 1.36 -9.92
C LEU A 86 7.63 2.11 -8.72
N MET A 87 8.71 1.59 -8.13
CA MET A 87 9.27 2.13 -6.89
C MET A 87 9.74 3.59 -6.97
N PRO A 88 10.27 4.11 -8.10
CA PRO A 88 10.52 5.54 -8.25
C PRO A 88 9.27 6.40 -8.04
N ASP A 89 8.15 6.01 -8.67
CA ASP A 89 6.88 6.74 -8.55
C ASP A 89 6.27 6.60 -7.17
N VAL A 90 6.38 5.42 -6.55
CA VAL A 90 5.96 5.21 -5.15
C VAL A 90 6.68 6.18 -4.22
N ARG A 91 7.99 6.35 -4.37
CA ARG A 91 8.76 7.30 -3.53
C ARG A 91 8.34 8.74 -3.78
N ASN A 92 8.06 9.11 -5.03
CA ASN A 92 7.55 10.45 -5.35
C ASN A 92 6.20 10.71 -4.68
N VAL A 93 5.27 9.76 -4.80
CA VAL A 93 3.94 9.83 -4.18
C VAL A 93 4.05 9.90 -2.66
N LEU A 94 4.91 9.09 -2.03
CA LEU A 94 5.10 9.12 -0.57
C LEU A 94 5.56 10.49 -0.04
N ASN A 95 6.18 11.32 -0.88
CA ASN A 95 6.61 12.67 -0.48
C ASN A 95 5.48 13.72 -0.56
N THR A 96 4.41 13.43 -1.31
CA THR A 96 3.34 14.41 -1.60
C THR A 96 1.96 13.97 -1.12
N ILE A 97 1.76 12.68 -0.86
CA ILE A 97 0.46 12.10 -0.56
C ILE A 97 -0.14 12.66 0.74
N ALA A 98 -1.41 13.03 0.66
CA ALA A 98 -2.19 13.52 1.78
C ALA A 98 -3.02 12.39 2.43
N THR A 99 -3.47 12.66 3.65
CA THR A 99 -4.30 11.74 4.45
C THR A 99 -5.60 11.43 3.71
N GLY A 100 -5.95 10.15 3.58
CA GLY A 100 -7.18 9.71 2.91
C GLY A 100 -7.16 9.76 1.38
N GLU A 101 -6.04 10.11 0.75
CA GLU A 101 -5.93 10.06 -0.71
C GLU A 101 -5.87 8.61 -1.22
N PHE A 102 -6.40 8.42 -2.43
CA PHE A 102 -6.33 7.15 -3.14
C PHE A 102 -5.57 7.37 -4.45
N ILE A 103 -4.43 6.69 -4.62
CA ILE A 103 -3.54 6.86 -5.77
C ILE A 103 -3.24 5.49 -6.39
N GLU A 104 -3.41 5.38 -7.71
CA GLU A 104 -2.97 4.24 -8.50
C GLU A 104 -1.65 4.58 -9.19
N ILE A 105 -0.65 3.72 -9.04
CA ILE A 105 0.63 3.81 -9.74
C ILE A 105 0.68 2.68 -10.75
N ILE A 106 0.55 3.05 -12.02
CA ILE A 106 0.36 2.11 -13.11
C ILE A 106 1.68 1.89 -13.83
N SER A 107 2.02 0.63 -14.08
CA SER A 107 3.17 0.27 -14.91
C SER A 107 2.95 0.78 -16.32
N THR A 108 3.71 1.80 -16.68
CA THR A 108 3.84 2.23 -18.06
C THR A 108 4.65 1.16 -18.78
N LYS A 109 3.97 0.18 -19.39
CA LYS A 109 4.60 -0.54 -20.50
C LYS A 109 4.96 0.52 -21.54
N SER A 110 6.24 0.75 -21.77
CA SER A 110 6.64 1.24 -23.10
C SER A 110 6.06 0.23 -24.10
N PRO A 111 5.30 0.71 -25.12
CA PRO A 111 4.69 -0.16 -26.12
C PRO A 111 5.73 -1.02 -26.85
#